data_AF-A0A8T1AB91-F1
#
_entry.id   AF-A0A8T1AB91-F1
#
_cell.length_a   1.000
_cell.length_b   1.000
_cell.length_c   1.000
_cell.angle_alpha   90.00
_cell.angle_beta   90.00
_cell.angle_gamma   90.00
#
_symmetry.space_group_name_H-M   'P 1'
#
loop_
_entity.id
_entity.type
_entity.pdbx_description
1 polymer ?
#
loop_
_entity_poly.entity_id
_entity_poly.type
_entity_poly.pdbx_seq_one_letter_code
_entity_poly.pdbx_strand_id
1 'polypeptide(L)'
;MKHVRKHVQKFASGRASGYGAAYTLPVFLTVASISLWVNATHLQWLGLNHVFILAKLVLLLGVHELLRPFCLSFGDVCTLTAHVGAAANAAVLQFIKRGLHPKFSEWTLWYEWFQAIAFAAGQHNGSHILKLPNALAFRRNFELVGRLLGGFSCWCHGHTLESFRYNGLEHLWLRSSGGTKNERRIVVLY
;
A
#
# COMPACT_ATOMS: atom_id res chain seq x y z
N MET A 1 21.17 20.44 -17.58
CA MET A 1 19.69 20.48 -17.43
C MET A 1 18.89 20.03 -18.66
N LYS A 2 19.22 20.46 -19.90
CA LYS A 2 18.49 20.04 -21.12
C LYS A 2 18.46 18.53 -21.36
N HIS A 3 19.53 17.82 -20.99
CA HIS A 3 19.64 16.37 -21.20
C HIS A 3 18.71 15.56 -20.27
N VAL A 4 18.60 15.99 -19.00
CA VAL A 4 17.69 15.40 -18.00
C VAL A 4 16.23 15.62 -18.42
N ARG A 5 15.89 16.81 -18.91
CA ARG A 5 14.55 17.12 -19.44
C ARG A 5 14.16 16.22 -20.61
N LYS A 6 15.08 15.98 -21.55
CA LYS A 6 14.87 15.05 -22.68
C LYS A 6 14.68 13.61 -22.20
N HIS A 7 15.42 13.18 -21.17
CA HIS A 7 15.26 11.86 -20.58
C HIS A 7 13.89 11.69 -19.91
N VAL A 8 13.47 12.65 -19.09
CA VAL A 8 12.15 12.66 -18.43
C VAL A 8 11.03 12.71 -19.46
N GLN A 9 11.16 13.53 -20.51
CA GLN A 9 10.18 13.55 -21.60
C GLN A 9 10.13 12.21 -22.33
N LYS A 10 11.25 11.54 -22.61
CA LYS A 10 11.27 10.22 -23.26
C LYS A 10 10.63 9.12 -22.39
N PHE A 11 10.76 9.20 -21.07
CA PHE A 11 10.06 8.32 -20.12
C PHE A 11 8.56 8.62 -20.03
N ALA A 12 8.17 9.90 -20.09
CA ALA A 12 6.77 10.33 -20.04
C ALA A 12 6.03 10.20 -21.39
N SER A 13 6.75 10.25 -22.51
CA SER A 13 6.18 10.27 -23.87
C SER A 13 5.95 8.88 -24.47
N GLY A 14 6.27 7.81 -23.73
CA GLY A 14 5.86 6.48 -24.11
C GLY A 14 4.33 6.44 -24.11
N ARG A 15 3.74 6.34 -25.30
CA ARG A 15 2.30 6.17 -25.57
C ARG A 15 1.79 4.82 -25.06
N ALA A 16 2.16 4.45 -23.84
CA ALA A 16 1.82 3.21 -23.19
C ALA A 16 0.69 3.53 -22.22
N SER A 17 -0.51 3.10 -22.60
CA SER A 17 -1.66 2.88 -21.72
C SER A 17 -1.17 2.59 -20.29
N GLY A 18 -1.68 3.32 -19.30
CA GLY A 18 -1.56 2.89 -17.90
C GLY A 18 -2.10 1.46 -17.72
N TYR A 19 -1.94 0.89 -16.52
CA TYR A 19 -2.39 -0.47 -16.24
C TYR A 19 -3.83 -0.73 -16.74
N GLY A 20 -3.93 -1.47 -17.85
CA GLY A 20 -5.18 -1.89 -18.46
C GLY A 20 -5.63 -3.18 -17.80
N ALA A 21 -6.40 -3.04 -16.73
CA ALA A 21 -6.87 -4.13 -15.88
C ALA A 21 -7.91 -5.05 -16.55
N ALA A 22 -7.80 -5.37 -17.84
CA ALA A 22 -8.83 -6.11 -18.58
C ALA A 22 -9.14 -7.49 -17.96
N TYR A 23 -8.19 -8.07 -17.21
CA TYR A 23 -8.28 -9.41 -16.64
C TYR A 23 -8.49 -9.45 -15.13
N THR A 24 -8.63 -8.31 -14.44
CA THR A 24 -8.78 -8.32 -12.96
C THR A 24 -10.09 -8.96 -12.54
N LEU A 25 -11.21 -8.52 -13.11
CA LEU A 25 -12.54 -9.04 -12.75
C LEU A 25 -12.67 -10.55 -13.00
N PRO A 26 -12.25 -11.10 -14.16
CA PRO A 26 -12.20 -12.55 -14.35
C PRO A 26 -11.35 -13.29 -13.30
N VAL A 27 -10.18 -12.74 -12.92
CA VAL A 27 -9.31 -13.37 -11.91
C VAL A 27 -9.93 -13.33 -10.51
N PHE A 28 -10.53 -12.21 -10.12
CA PHE A 28 -11.22 -12.12 -8.82
C PHE A 28 -12.41 -13.09 -8.77
N LEU A 29 -13.15 -13.20 -9.89
CA LEU A 29 -14.25 -14.16 -10.00
C LEU A 29 -13.74 -15.61 -9.91
N THR A 30 -12.68 -15.98 -10.63
CA THR A 30 -12.16 -17.36 -10.57
C THR A 30 -11.63 -17.70 -9.18
N VAL A 31 -10.89 -16.80 -8.53
CA VAL A 31 -10.41 -17.00 -7.15
C VAL A 31 -11.58 -17.11 -6.18
N ALA A 32 -12.61 -16.27 -6.32
CA ALA A 32 -13.82 -16.36 -5.50
C ALA A 32 -14.55 -17.69 -5.73
N SER A 33 -14.76 -18.10 -6.99
CA SER A 33 -15.41 -19.35 -7.35
C SER A 33 -14.66 -20.58 -6.84
N ILE A 34 -13.33 -20.62 -6.99
CA ILE A 34 -12.49 -21.71 -6.47
C ILE A 34 -12.55 -21.72 -4.93
N SER A 35 -12.46 -20.56 -4.29
CA SER A 35 -12.51 -20.46 -2.83
C SER A 35 -13.88 -20.90 -2.27
N LEU A 36 -14.98 -20.56 -2.95
CA LEU A 36 -16.33 -21.01 -2.61
C LEU A 36 -16.50 -22.51 -2.87
N TRP A 37 -15.92 -23.05 -3.95
CA TRP A 37 -15.96 -24.47 -4.26
C TRP A 37 -15.20 -25.32 -3.25
N VAL A 38 -13.95 -24.94 -2.92
CA VAL A 38 -13.15 -25.60 -1.87
C VAL A 38 -13.84 -25.51 -0.51
N ASN A 39 -14.50 -24.39 -0.23
CA ASN A 39 -15.26 -24.23 0.99
C ASN A 39 -16.48 -25.16 1.04
N ALA A 40 -17.24 -25.26 -0.06
CA ALA A 40 -18.40 -26.13 -0.17
C ALA A 40 -18.05 -27.61 0.00
N THR A 41 -16.83 -28.03 -0.36
CA THR A 41 -16.40 -29.43 -0.27
C THR A 41 -15.80 -29.83 1.07
N HIS A 42 -15.21 -28.89 1.83
CA HIS A 42 -14.40 -29.24 3.01
C HIS A 42 -14.93 -28.79 4.38
N LEU A 43 -15.81 -27.80 4.51
CA LEU A 43 -16.21 -27.29 5.84
C LEU A 43 -17.74 -27.10 6.00
N GLN A 44 -18.33 -27.90 6.90
CA GLN A 44 -19.76 -27.87 7.26
C GLN A 44 -20.23 -26.59 8.00
N TRP A 45 -19.33 -25.68 8.37
CA TRP A 45 -19.63 -24.46 9.13
C TRP A 45 -19.75 -23.22 8.23
N LEU A 46 -20.94 -22.99 7.67
CA LEU A 46 -21.18 -21.91 6.70
C LEU A 46 -20.68 -20.52 7.17
N GLY A 47 -20.82 -20.12 8.44
CA GLY A 47 -20.51 -18.75 8.88
C GLY A 47 -19.02 -18.34 8.82
N LEU A 48 -18.13 -19.12 9.43
CA LEU A 48 -16.70 -18.81 9.54
C LEU A 48 -16.00 -18.82 8.17
N ASN A 49 -16.48 -19.63 7.24
CA ASN A 49 -15.80 -19.81 5.97
C ASN A 49 -16.04 -18.67 4.99
N HIS A 50 -17.24 -18.07 5.01
CA HIS A 50 -17.51 -16.90 4.18
C HIS A 50 -16.66 -15.71 4.62
N VAL A 51 -16.41 -15.56 5.94
CA VAL A 51 -15.49 -14.54 6.47
C VAL A 51 -14.06 -14.80 5.97
N PHE A 52 -13.61 -16.05 5.97
CA PHE A 52 -12.28 -16.40 5.49
C PHE A 52 -12.11 -16.16 3.98
N ILE A 53 -13.12 -16.50 3.17
CA ILE A 53 -13.12 -16.23 1.73
C ILE A 53 -13.11 -14.72 1.48
N LEU A 54 -13.97 -13.97 2.17
CA LEU A 54 -14.02 -12.52 2.07
C LEU A 54 -12.68 -11.89 2.45
N ALA A 55 -12.05 -12.35 3.54
CA ALA A 55 -10.73 -11.89 3.96
C ALA A 55 -9.66 -12.15 2.89
N LYS A 56 -9.66 -13.33 2.26
CA LYS A 56 -8.76 -13.64 1.13
C LYS A 56 -8.98 -12.73 -0.07
N LEU A 57 -10.24 -12.48 -0.43
CA LEU A 57 -10.58 -11.61 -1.56
C LEU A 57 -10.18 -10.16 -1.28
N VAL A 58 -10.44 -9.66 -0.07
CA VAL A 58 -10.01 -8.32 0.36
C VAL A 58 -8.49 -8.22 0.36
N LEU A 59 -7.78 -9.24 0.86
CA LEU A 59 -6.32 -9.28 0.84
C LEU A 59 -5.77 -9.26 -0.59
N LEU A 60 -6.33 -10.10 -1.48
CA LEU A 60 -5.93 -10.15 -2.89
C LEU A 60 -6.17 -8.81 -3.57
N LEU A 61 -7.32 -8.17 -3.30
CA LEU A 61 -7.65 -6.86 -3.83
C LEU A 61 -6.71 -5.78 -3.30
N GLY A 62 -6.38 -5.82 -2.01
CA GLY A 62 -5.42 -4.91 -1.39
C GLY A 62 -4.02 -5.04 -2.00
N VAL A 63 -3.50 -6.27 -2.14
CA VAL A 63 -2.20 -6.52 -2.78
C VAL A 63 -2.21 -6.05 -4.23
N HIS A 64 -3.28 -6.37 -4.97
CA HIS A 64 -3.43 -5.94 -6.37
C HIS A 64 -3.42 -4.42 -6.49
N GLU A 65 -4.25 -3.71 -5.73
CA GLU A 65 -4.32 -2.25 -5.79
C GLU A 65 -3.00 -1.60 -5.35
N LEU A 66 -2.31 -2.14 -4.34
CA LEU A 66 -1.00 -1.62 -3.90
C LEU A 66 0.10 -1.82 -4.95
N LEU A 67 0.11 -2.95 -5.66
CA LEU A 67 1.11 -3.27 -6.68
C LEU A 67 0.76 -2.72 -8.07
N ARG A 68 -0.51 -2.39 -8.31
CA ARG A 68 -1.01 -1.83 -9.57
C ARG A 68 -0.18 -0.67 -10.12
N PRO A 69 0.28 0.31 -9.32
CA PRO A 69 1.11 1.41 -9.82
C PRO A 69 2.46 0.98 -10.41
N PHE A 70 2.95 -0.19 -10.03
CA PHE A 70 4.22 -0.73 -10.50
C PHE A 70 4.03 -1.60 -11.75
N CYS A 71 2.81 -1.98 -12.10
CA CYS A 71 2.58 -2.99 -13.14
C CYS A 71 2.02 -2.37 -14.42
N LEU A 72 2.32 -2.99 -15.57
CA LEU A 72 1.70 -2.65 -16.86
C LEU A 72 0.78 -3.77 -17.35
N SER A 73 1.09 -5.01 -16.96
CA SER A 73 0.31 -6.21 -17.26
C SER A 73 -0.05 -6.99 -15.99
N PHE A 74 -1.02 -7.90 -16.08
CA PHE A 74 -1.33 -8.81 -14.98
C PHE A 74 -0.19 -9.80 -14.69
N GLY A 75 0.58 -10.19 -15.73
CA GLY A 75 1.79 -10.99 -15.56
C GLY A 75 2.82 -10.29 -14.66
N ASP A 76 2.98 -8.96 -14.83
CA ASP A 76 3.85 -8.16 -13.96
C ASP A 76 3.37 -8.15 -12.51
N VAL A 77 2.05 -8.18 -12.27
CA VAL A 77 1.50 -8.26 -10.91
C VAL A 77 1.91 -9.59 -10.27
N CYS A 78 1.79 -10.71 -10.99
CA CYS A 78 2.16 -12.01 -10.45
C CYS A 78 3.66 -12.11 -10.14
N THR A 79 4.52 -11.68 -11.08
CA THR A 79 5.98 -11.71 -10.89
C THR A 79 6.42 -10.78 -9.77
N LEU A 80 5.85 -9.57 -9.72
CA LEU A 80 6.14 -8.61 -8.67
C LEU A 80 5.64 -9.09 -7.30
N THR A 81 4.45 -9.70 -7.23
CA THR A 81 3.92 -10.27 -5.99
C THR A 81 4.83 -11.36 -5.45
N ALA A 82 5.30 -12.27 -6.32
CA ALA A 82 6.22 -13.32 -5.92
C ALA A 82 7.56 -12.76 -5.45
N HIS A 83 8.11 -11.76 -6.16
CA HIS A 83 9.37 -11.13 -5.80
C HIS A 83 9.30 -10.35 -4.48
N VAL A 84 8.25 -9.54 -4.31
CA VAL A 84 7.98 -8.79 -3.08
C VAL A 84 7.71 -9.74 -1.91
N GLY A 85 6.95 -10.82 -2.14
CA GLY A 85 6.70 -11.85 -1.14
C GLY A 85 7.99 -12.56 -0.70
N ALA A 86 8.88 -12.88 -1.63
CA ALA A 86 10.19 -13.45 -1.32
C ALA A 86 11.05 -12.47 -0.49
N ALA A 87 11.06 -11.19 -0.85
CA ALA A 87 11.80 -10.16 -0.12
C ALA A 87 11.24 -9.95 1.31
N ALA A 88 9.91 -9.92 1.45
CA ALA A 88 9.22 -9.85 2.74
C ALA A 88 9.57 -11.03 3.64
N ASN A 89 9.50 -12.26 3.11
CA ASN A 89 9.88 -13.47 3.84
C ASN A 89 11.37 -13.47 4.20
N ALA A 90 12.24 -13.01 3.30
CA ALA A 90 13.66 -12.89 3.56
C ALA A 90 13.95 -11.88 4.69
N ALA A 91 13.23 -10.76 4.76
CA ALA A 91 13.37 -9.78 5.84
C ALA A 91 12.99 -10.38 7.20
N VAL A 92 11.89 -11.14 7.27
CA VAL A 92 11.47 -11.85 8.49
C VAL A 92 12.50 -12.91 8.89
N LEU A 93 12.99 -13.70 7.93
CA LEU A 93 14.03 -14.70 8.19
C LEU A 93 15.33 -14.08 8.68
N GLN A 94 15.74 -12.94 8.11
CA GLN A 94 16.92 -12.19 8.57
C GLN A 94 16.71 -11.66 10.00
N PHE A 95 15.52 -11.16 10.32
CA PHE A 95 15.19 -10.72 11.67
C PHE A 95 15.27 -11.86 12.69
N ILE A 96 14.73 -13.03 12.36
CA ILE A 96 14.82 -14.22 13.22
C ILE A 96 16.28 -14.66 13.37
N LYS A 97 17.07 -14.70 12.28
CA LYS A 97 18.49 -15.05 12.32
C LYS A 97 19.33 -14.10 13.17
N ARG A 98 18.93 -12.83 13.29
CA ARG A 98 19.56 -11.84 14.19
C ARG A 98 19.09 -11.94 15.64
N GLY A 99 18.37 -13.01 16.00
CA GLY A 99 17.87 -13.22 17.36
C GLY A 99 16.72 -12.27 17.71
N LEU A 100 15.82 -12.00 16.76
CA LEU A 100 14.68 -11.08 16.93
C LEU A 100 15.09 -9.62 17.19
N HIS A 101 16.28 -9.25 16.70
CA HIS A 101 16.74 -7.87 16.72
C HIS A 101 16.64 -7.24 15.33
N PRO A 102 16.13 -5.99 15.24
CA PRO A 102 16.08 -5.25 13.98
C PRO A 102 17.50 -4.97 13.48
N LYS A 103 17.65 -4.75 12.18
CA LYS A 103 18.96 -4.45 11.58
C LYS A 103 19.65 -3.23 12.21
N PHE A 104 18.85 -2.23 12.60
CA PHE A 104 19.29 -1.05 13.32
C PHE A 104 18.42 -0.89 14.57
N SER A 105 19.00 -0.44 15.69
CA SER A 105 18.30 -0.29 16.97
C SER A 105 17.08 0.63 16.88
N GLU A 106 17.17 1.66 16.04
CA GLU A 106 16.09 2.63 15.82
C GLU A 106 14.96 2.08 14.94
N TRP A 107 15.15 0.93 14.29
CA TRP A 107 14.17 0.40 13.35
C TRP A 107 13.21 -0.55 14.06
N THR A 108 11.93 -0.42 13.72
CA THR A 108 10.94 -1.44 14.07
C THR A 108 10.98 -2.57 13.03
N LEU A 109 10.58 -3.78 13.43
CA LEU A 109 10.36 -4.90 12.50
C LEU A 109 9.42 -4.49 11.36
N TRP A 110 8.39 -3.71 11.68
CA TRP A 110 7.43 -3.19 10.70
C TRP A 110 8.13 -2.32 9.65
N TYR A 111 9.01 -1.41 10.08
CA TYR A 111 9.74 -0.55 9.18
C TYR A 111 10.71 -1.34 8.29
N GLU A 112 11.45 -2.31 8.86
CA GLU A 112 12.36 -3.15 8.09
C GLU A 112 11.62 -4.00 7.04
N TRP A 113 10.48 -4.57 7.42
CA TRP A 113 9.62 -5.35 6.53
C TRP A 113 9.04 -4.49 5.40
N PHE A 114 8.49 -3.31 5.73
CA PHE A 114 8.00 -2.35 4.74
C PHE A 114 9.12 -1.90 3.80
N GLN A 115 10.30 -1.61 4.33
CA GLN A 115 11.45 -1.19 3.54
C GLN A 115 11.86 -2.28 2.55
N ALA A 116 11.95 -3.55 2.98
CA ALA A 116 12.27 -4.66 2.08
C ALA A 116 11.27 -4.79 0.92
N ILE A 117 9.97 -4.64 1.22
CA ILE A 117 8.90 -4.65 0.22
C ILE A 117 9.03 -3.48 -0.74
N ALA A 118 9.18 -2.26 -0.23
CA ALA A 118 9.24 -1.04 -1.01
C ALA A 118 10.45 -1.02 -1.95
N PHE A 119 11.63 -1.46 -1.45
CA PHE A 119 12.83 -1.59 -2.27
C PHE A 119 12.69 -2.67 -3.34
N ALA A 120 12.14 -3.84 -3.00
CA ALA A 120 11.91 -4.91 -3.99
C ALA A 120 10.95 -4.46 -5.10
N ALA A 121 9.87 -3.78 -4.73
CA ALA A 121 8.91 -3.23 -5.69
C ALA A 121 9.54 -2.15 -6.58
N GLY A 122 10.33 -1.25 -5.97
CA GLY A 122 11.01 -0.16 -6.67
C GLY A 122 12.12 -0.61 -7.62
N GLN A 123 12.92 -1.62 -7.24
CA GLN A 123 14.01 -2.14 -8.08
C GLN A 123 13.50 -2.84 -9.33
N HIS A 124 12.44 -3.65 -9.21
CA HIS A 124 11.94 -4.42 -10.34
C HIS A 124 11.16 -3.54 -11.32
N ASN A 125 10.27 -2.68 -10.81
CA ASN A 125 9.25 -2.00 -11.60
C ASN A 125 9.06 -0.51 -11.28
N GLY A 126 10.00 0.13 -10.57
CA GLY A 126 9.87 1.52 -10.12
C GLY A 126 9.73 2.55 -11.25
N SER A 127 10.25 2.25 -12.45
CA SER A 127 10.10 3.10 -13.64
C SER A 127 8.64 3.27 -14.07
N HIS A 128 7.77 2.31 -13.76
CA HIS A 128 6.35 2.35 -14.12
C HIS A 128 5.53 3.31 -13.26
N ILE A 129 5.99 3.63 -12.05
CA ILE A 129 5.33 4.61 -11.17
C ILE A 129 5.40 6.01 -11.80
N LEU A 130 6.46 6.31 -12.56
CA LEU A 130 6.66 7.63 -13.19
C LEU A 130 5.61 7.93 -14.27
N LYS A 131 4.84 6.93 -14.71
CA LYS A 131 3.71 7.14 -15.63
C LYS A 131 2.55 7.79 -14.88
N LEU A 132 2.03 8.89 -15.41
CA LEU A 132 0.96 9.68 -14.78
C LEU A 132 -0.23 8.85 -14.22
N PRO A 133 -0.86 7.92 -14.97
CA PRO A 133 -1.98 7.14 -14.43
C PRO A 133 -1.59 6.25 -13.24
N ASN A 134 -0.37 5.73 -13.25
CA ASN A 134 0.15 4.91 -12.17
C ASN A 134 0.56 5.76 -10.97
N ALA A 135 1.16 6.94 -11.19
CA ALA A 135 1.49 7.90 -10.14
C ALA A 135 0.23 8.37 -9.38
N LEU A 136 -0.88 8.62 -10.10
CA LEU A 136 -2.15 9.00 -9.48
C LEU A 136 -2.74 7.84 -8.66
N ALA A 137 -2.70 6.61 -9.18
CA ALA A 137 -3.13 5.43 -8.44
C ALA A 137 -2.28 5.23 -7.16
N PHE A 138 -0.96 5.36 -7.27
CA PHE A 138 -0.04 5.30 -6.14
C PHE A 138 -0.40 6.35 -5.08
N ARG A 139 -0.56 7.62 -5.49
CA ARG A 139 -0.95 8.70 -4.58
C ARG A 139 -2.26 8.39 -3.85
N ARG A 140 -3.29 7.93 -4.58
CA ARG A 140 -4.59 7.57 -3.99
C ARG A 140 -4.46 6.46 -2.95
N ASN A 141 -3.66 5.44 -3.24
CA ASN A 141 -3.49 4.31 -2.34
C ASN A 141 -2.77 4.72 -1.06
N PHE A 142 -1.70 5.51 -1.16
CA PHE A 142 -0.99 6.03 0.01
C PHE A 142 -1.83 7.02 0.82
N GLU A 143 -2.68 7.81 0.16
CA GLU A 143 -3.64 8.66 0.84
C GLU A 143 -4.66 7.85 1.65
N LEU A 144 -5.22 6.77 1.08
CA LEU A 144 -6.14 5.89 1.78
C LEU A 144 -5.47 5.18 2.96
N VAL A 145 -4.29 4.59 2.74
CA VAL A 145 -3.52 3.92 3.80
C VAL A 145 -3.16 4.91 4.91
N GLY A 146 -2.69 6.10 4.56
CA GLY A 146 -2.35 7.17 5.50
C GLY A 146 -3.55 7.64 6.32
N ARG A 147 -4.72 7.81 5.69
CA ARG A 147 -5.97 8.17 6.39
C ARG A 147 -6.43 7.07 7.35
N LEU A 148 -6.35 5.81 6.96
CA LEU A 148 -6.73 4.68 7.81
C LEU A 148 -5.80 4.54 9.01
N LEU A 149 -4.48 4.56 8.78
CA LEU A 149 -3.48 4.50 9.84
C LEU A 149 -3.58 5.71 10.77
N GLY A 150 -3.71 6.92 10.20
CA GLY A 150 -3.87 8.15 10.96
C GLY A 150 -5.14 8.15 11.80
N GLY A 151 -6.28 7.69 11.24
CA GLY A 151 -7.53 7.54 11.97
C GLY A 151 -7.45 6.52 13.10
N PHE A 152 -6.79 5.38 12.86
CA PHE A 152 -6.56 4.37 13.90
C PHE A 152 -5.68 4.92 15.03
N SER A 153 -4.56 5.57 14.70
CA SER A 153 -3.70 6.20 15.69
C SER A 153 -4.42 7.29 16.48
N CYS A 154 -5.25 8.10 15.81
CA CYS A 154 -6.10 9.10 16.45
C CYS A 154 -7.06 8.46 17.46
N TRP A 155 -7.73 7.37 17.07
CA TRP A 155 -8.64 6.65 17.95
C TRP A 155 -7.92 6.06 19.17
N CYS A 156 -6.78 5.40 18.98
CA CYS A 156 -6.02 4.79 20.08
C CYS A 156 -5.52 5.80 21.12
N HIS A 157 -5.22 7.04 20.71
CA HIS A 157 -4.64 8.06 21.58
C HIS A 157 -5.63 9.16 21.97
N GLY A 158 -6.92 9.01 21.63
CA GLY A 158 -7.94 10.03 21.93
C GLY A 158 -7.66 11.38 21.24
N HIS A 159 -7.05 11.35 20.05
CA HIS A 159 -6.83 12.53 19.22
C HIS A 159 -7.88 12.63 18.12
N THR A 160 -8.14 13.85 17.66
CA THR A 160 -9.00 14.15 16.51
C THR A 160 -8.17 14.84 15.43
N LEU A 161 -8.35 14.40 14.19
CA LEU A 161 -7.71 15.01 13.03
C LEU A 161 -8.63 16.14 12.51
N GLU A 162 -8.19 17.39 12.62
CA GLU A 162 -8.88 18.54 12.05
C GLU A 162 -8.13 19.01 10.81
N SER A 163 -8.82 19.13 9.67
CA SER A 163 -8.24 19.78 8.50
C SER A 163 -8.61 21.26 8.47
N PHE A 164 -7.65 22.12 8.14
CA PHE A 164 -7.91 23.52 7.85
C PHE A 164 -7.16 23.93 6.59
N ARG A 165 -7.75 24.87 5.84
CA ARG A 165 -7.15 25.39 4.62
C ARG A 165 -6.50 26.73 4.91
N TYR A 166 -5.22 26.84 4.60
CA TYR A 166 -4.46 28.08 4.69
C TYR A 166 -3.61 28.23 3.43
N ASN A 167 -3.69 29.39 2.76
CA ASN A 167 -3.01 29.67 1.49
C ASN A 167 -3.27 28.63 0.38
N GLY A 168 -4.49 28.11 0.30
CA GLY A 168 -4.87 27.11 -0.71
C GLY A 168 -4.29 25.70 -0.47
N LEU A 169 -3.55 25.50 0.62
CA LEU A 169 -3.03 24.21 1.05
C LEU A 169 -3.86 23.67 2.21
N GLU A 170 -4.24 22.41 2.10
CA GLU A 170 -4.88 21.66 3.18
C GLU A 170 -3.81 21.22 4.19
N HIS A 171 -3.96 21.67 5.43
CA HIS A 171 -3.11 21.30 6.54
C HIS A 171 -3.91 20.41 7.49
N LEU A 172 -3.25 19.39 8.04
CA LEU A 172 -3.84 18.45 8.98
C LEU A 172 -3.31 18.73 10.39
N TRP A 173 -4.21 18.89 11.36
CA TRP A 173 -3.90 19.08 12.77
C TRP A 173 -4.36 17.88 13.60
N LEU A 174 -3.51 17.46 14.53
CA LEU A 174 -3.83 16.48 15.55
C LEU A 174 -4.19 17.23 16.84
N ARG A 175 -5.47 17.23 17.20
CA ARG A 175 -5.95 17.83 18.46
C ARG A 175 -6.20 16.74 19.49
N SER A 176 -5.84 16.96 20.76
CA SER A 176 -6.28 16.09 21.85
C SER A 176 -7.76 16.32 22.16
N SER A 177 -8.55 15.25 22.26
CA SER A 177 -9.99 15.30 22.52
C SER A 177 -10.32 16.00 23.86
N GLY A 178 -9.35 16.10 24.78
CA GLY A 178 -9.47 16.80 26.07
C GLY A 178 -8.87 18.21 26.14
N GLY A 179 -8.32 18.75 25.04
CA GLY A 179 -7.67 20.07 25.03
C GLY A 179 -8.68 21.22 25.04
N THR A 180 -8.55 22.13 26.01
CA THR A 180 -9.30 23.39 26.07
C THR A 180 -9.19 24.15 24.73
N LYS A 181 -10.34 24.59 24.18
CA LYS A 181 -10.49 25.28 22.88
C LYS A 181 -9.66 26.58 22.71
N ASN A 182 -8.86 26.98 23.70
CA ASN A 182 -8.39 28.35 23.84
C ASN A 182 -6.89 28.60 23.55
N GLU A 183 -6.09 27.58 23.25
CA GLU A 183 -4.72 27.80 22.75
C GLU A 183 -4.61 27.47 21.27
N ARG A 184 -4.65 28.52 20.43
CA ARG A 184 -4.28 28.44 19.02
C ARG A 184 -2.77 28.26 18.89
N ARG A 185 -2.26 27.05 19.14
CA ARG A 185 -0.84 26.73 18.97
C ARG A 185 -0.63 26.02 17.64
N ILE A 186 0.17 26.62 16.76
CA ILE A 186 0.63 26.00 15.51
C ILE A 186 1.84 25.13 15.86
N VAL A 187 1.68 23.81 15.84
CA VAL A 187 2.81 22.88 15.94
C VAL A 187 3.15 22.42 14.53
N VAL A 188 4.26 22.94 14.01
CA VAL A 188 4.85 22.44 12.76
C VAL A 188 5.70 21.23 13.14
N LEU A 189 5.25 20.04 12.77
CA LEU A 189 6.09 18.85 12.79
C LEU A 189 7.06 18.97 11.60
N TYR A 190 8.34 19.18 11.91
CA TYR A 190 9.44 19.15 10.94
C TYR A 190 9.84 17.71 10.62
#